data_AF-A0A7C6IBK3-F1
#
_entry.id   AF-A0A7C6IBK3-F1
#
_cell.length_a   1.000
_cell.length_b   1.000
_cell.length_c   1.000
_cell.angle_alpha   90.00
_cell.angle_beta   90.00
_cell.angle_gamma   90.00
#
_symmetry.space_group_name_H-M   'P 1'
#
loop_
_entity.id
_entity.type
_entity.pdbx_description
1 polymer ?
#
loop_
_entity_poly.entity_id
_entity_poly.type
_entity_poly.pdbx_seq_one_letter_code
_entity_poly.pdbx_strand_id
1 'polypeptide(L)' 'DAMSAGVAELPWSLLNKVTTRICAEVEGVNRVMYDTTPKPPGTIEWE' A
#
# COMPACT_ATOMS: atom_id res chain seq x y z
N ASP A 1 10.94 3.24 18.53
CA ASP A 1 9.74 3.13 19.39
C ASP A 1 8.45 2.92 18.58
N ALA A 2 8.50 2.93 17.22
CA ALA A 2 7.33 2.81 16.34
C ALA A 2 6.21 3.82 16.65
N MET A 3 6.55 4.93 17.32
CA MET A 3 5.60 5.98 17.68
C MET A 3 5.24 6.85 16.47
N SER A 4 6.14 6.93 15.49
CA SER A 4 5.88 7.52 14.18
C SER A 4 6.32 6.61 13.03
N ALA A 5 5.68 6.76 11.88
CA ALA A 5 6.05 6.10 10.63
C ALA A 5 5.72 7.02 9.44
N GLY A 6 6.67 7.13 8.52
CA GLY A 6 6.46 7.82 7.24
C GLY A 6 6.00 6.86 6.15
N VAL A 7 5.53 7.42 5.04
CA VAL A 7 5.14 6.67 3.85
C VAL A 7 6.36 6.56 2.93
N ALA A 8 6.62 5.38 2.39
CA ALA A 8 7.73 5.20 1.46
C ALA A 8 7.33 5.71 0.07
N GLU A 9 8.16 6.55 -0.54
CA GLU A 9 8.02 6.92 -1.94
C GLU A 9 8.52 5.77 -2.84
N LEU A 10 7.61 4.85 -3.14
CA LEU A 10 7.91 3.71 -4.02
C LEU A 10 7.88 4.15 -5.49
N PRO A 11 8.81 3.65 -6.34
CA PRO A 11 8.77 3.92 -7.76
C PRO A 11 7.41 3.53 -8.37
N TRP A 12 6.84 4.41 -9.19
CA TRP A 12 5.54 4.15 -9.82
C TRP A 12 5.53 2.85 -10.65
N SER A 13 6.66 2.50 -11.26
CA SER A 13 6.83 1.24 -11.99
C SER A 13 6.67 0.00 -11.10
N LEU A 14 7.10 0.07 -9.84
CA LEU A 14 6.92 -1.00 -8.87
C LEU A 14 5.43 -1.13 -8.49
N LEU A 15 4.77 -0.01 -8.19
CA LEU A 15 3.35 0.01 -7.86
C LEU A 15 2.49 -0.55 -9.01
N ASN A 16 2.80 -0.18 -10.26
CA ASN A 16 2.12 -0.74 -11.44
C ASN A 16 2.34 -2.25 -11.55
N LYS A 17 3.58 -2.72 -11.39
CA LYS A 17 3.89 -4.15 -11.45
C LYS A 17 3.09 -4.93 -10.39
N VAL A 18 3.01 -4.43 -9.16
CA VAL A 18 2.26 -5.08 -8.08
C VAL A 18 0.77 -5.10 -8.39
N THR A 19 0.20 -3.95 -8.78
CA THR A 19 -1.23 -3.84 -9.14
C THR A 19 -1.61 -4.78 -10.28
N THR A 20 -0.82 -4.81 -11.36
CA THR A 20 -1.08 -5.70 -12.50
C THR A 20 -1.07 -7.17 -12.09
N ARG A 21 -0.08 -7.58 -11.28
CA ARG A 21 0.00 -8.97 -10.82
C ARG A 21 -1.17 -9.36 -9.93
N ILE A 22 -1.51 -8.54 -8.94
CA ILE A 22 -2.62 -8.87 -8.02
C ILE A 22 -3.94 -8.98 -8.79
N CYS A 23 -4.28 -8.00 -9.63
CA CYS A 23 -5.54 -8.04 -10.38
C CYS A 23 -5.60 -9.14 -11.45
N ALA A 24 -4.45 -9.63 -11.95
CA ALA A 24 -4.41 -10.69 -12.97
C ALA A 24 -4.32 -12.10 -12.36
N GLU A 25 -3.63 -12.25 -11.23
CA GLU A 25 -3.31 -13.54 -10.63
C GLU A 25 -4.25 -13.93 -9.48
N VAL A 26 -4.95 -12.97 -8.86
CA VAL A 26 -5.83 -13.21 -7.70
C VAL A 26 -7.30 -13.05 -8.10
N GLU A 27 -8.01 -14.18 -8.19
CA GLU A 27 -9.44 -14.19 -8.51
C GLU A 27 -10.26 -13.41 -7.47
N GLY A 28 -11.22 -12.62 -7.96
CA GLY A 28 -12.10 -11.82 -7.11
C GLY A 28 -11.52 -10.49 -6.64
N VAL A 29 -10.24 -10.19 -6.91
CA VAL A 29 -9.65 -8.88 -6.59
C VAL A 29 -9.70 -7.95 -7.80
N ASN A 30 -10.36 -6.80 -7.65
CA ASN A 30 -10.53 -5.81 -8.73
C ASN A 30 -9.81 -4.47 -8.48
N ARG A 31 -9.23 -4.28 -7.30
CA ARG A 31 -8.62 -3.01 -6.88
C ARG A 31 -7.48 -3.24 -5.90
N VAL A 32 -6.42 -2.48 -6.09
CA VAL A 32 -5.26 -2.41 -5.20
C VAL A 32 -5.07 -0.94 -4.81
N MET A 33 -4.76 -0.68 -3.55
CA MET A 33 -4.44 0.65 -3.02
C MET A 33 -3.09 0.61 -2.31
N TYR A 34 -2.37 1.74 -2.32
CA TYR A 34 -1.19 1.98 -1.49
C TYR A 34 -1.57 3.07 -0.48
N ASP A 35 -1.50 2.75 0.81
CA ASP A 35 -1.84 3.70 1.87
C ASP A 35 -0.73 4.74 2.03
N THR A 36 -1.11 6.01 1.94
CA THR A 36 -0.21 7.15 2.08
C THR A 36 -0.48 7.96 3.35
N THR A 37 -1.03 7.32 4.37
CA THR A 37 -1.31 7.95 5.66
C THR A 37 -0.14 7.69 6.62
N PRO A 38 0.57 8.74 7.10
CA PRO A 38 1.62 8.55 8.10
C PRO A 38 1.04 8.20 9.47
N LYS A 39 1.88 7.64 10.33
CA LYS A 39 1.61 7.52 11.77
C LYS A 39 2.33 8.64 12.51
N PRO A 40 1.66 9.53 13.25
CA PRO A 40 0.24 9.93 13.15
C PRO A 40 -0.07 10.70 11.84
N PRO A 41 -1.36 10.83 11.41
CA PRO A 41 -2.60 10.58 12.17
C PRO A 41 -3.12 9.14 12.13
N GLY A 42 -2.59 8.30 11.23
CA GLY A 42 -3.02 6.92 11.09
C GLY A 42 -2.33 5.95 12.05
N THR A 43 -2.75 4.70 11.98
CA THR A 43 -2.06 3.53 12.56
C THR A 43 -1.34 2.77 11.44
N ILE A 44 -0.47 1.82 11.81
CA ILE A 44 0.20 0.94 10.82
C ILE A 44 -0.81 -0.06 10.26
N GLU A 45 -1.61 -0.67 11.15
CA GLU A 45 -2.68 -1.60 10.80
C GLU A 45 -3.97 -0.84 10.47
N TRP A 46 -4.92 -1.56 9.84
CA TRP A 46 -6.21 -1.03 9.39
C TRP A 46 -7.36 -1.23 10.40
N GLU A 47 -7.08 -1.76 11.60
CA GLU A 47 -8.03 -2.00 12.70
C GLU A 47 -7.55 -1.38 14.02
#